data_AF-A0A0H1RG72-F1
#
_entry.id   AF-A0A0H1RG72-F1
#
_cell.length_a   1.000
_cell.length_b   1.000
_cell.length_c   1.000
_cell.angle_alpha   90.00
_cell.angle_beta   90.00
_cell.angle_gamma   90.00
#
_symmetry.space_group_name_H-M   'P 1'
#
loop_
_entity.id
_entity.type
_entity.pdbx_description
1 polymer ?
#
loop_
_entity_poly.entity_id
_entity_poly.type
_entity_poly.pdbx_seq_one_letter_code
_entity_poly.pdbx_strand_id
1 'polypeptide(L)' 'MPKFRHPLPFVEIDRPSQCITKAKVAELEKGIQLEQQGFSELIADTDVSEEEIRKYAETNWYLTADEALRRKLVAGLL' A
#
# COMPACT_ATOMS: atom_id res chain seq x y z
N MET A 1 44.95 2.16 0.92
CA MET A 1 44.58 3.47 0.36
C MET A 1 43.05 3.57 0.35
N PRO A 2 42.43 4.64 0.90
CA PRO A 2 40.98 4.74 0.95
C PRO A 2 40.44 5.19 -0.41
N LYS A 3 39.41 4.52 -0.93
CA LYS A 3 38.74 4.92 -2.17
C LYS A 3 37.93 6.18 -1.90
N PHE A 4 38.33 7.30 -2.50
CA PHE A 4 37.57 8.55 -2.49
C PHE A 4 36.18 8.33 -3.10
N ARG A 5 35.14 8.46 -2.29
CA ARG A 5 33.75 8.55 -2.73
C ARG A 5 33.60 9.88 -3.48
N HIS A 6 33.51 9.84 -4.80
CA HIS A 6 33.22 11.04 -5.58
C HIS A 6 31.80 11.52 -5.19
N PRO A 7 31.59 12.82 -4.95
CA PRO A 7 30.25 13.34 -4.75
C PRO A 7 29.44 13.09 -6.03
N LEU A 8 28.23 12.54 -5.88
CA LEU A 8 27.32 12.42 -7.01
C LEU A 8 27.05 13.83 -7.56
N PRO A 9 27.10 14.04 -8.89
CA PRO A 9 26.80 15.35 -9.45
C PRO A 9 25.38 15.74 -9.06
N PHE A 10 25.20 16.99 -8.63
CA PHE A 10 23.86 17.56 -8.43
C PHE A 10 23.18 17.65 -9.79
N VAL A 11 22.24 16.74 -10.05
CA VAL A 11 21.47 16.72 -11.29
C VAL A 11 20.37 17.76 -11.17
N GLU A 12 20.49 18.85 -11.92
CA GLU A 12 19.42 19.82 -12.08
C GLU A 12 18.33 19.19 -12.96
N ILE A 13 17.15 18.98 -12.38
CA ILE A 13 16.00 18.40 -13.08
C ILE A 13 15.40 19.51 -13.95
N ASP A 14 15.34 19.32 -15.27
CA ASP A 14 14.69 20.30 -16.16
C ASP A 14 13.18 20.45 -15.87
N ARG A 15 12.58 21.56 -16.29
CA ARG A 15 11.16 21.82 -16.00
C ARG A 15 10.20 20.73 -16.50
N PRO A 16 10.32 20.20 -17.73
CA PRO A 16 9.50 19.06 -18.16
C PRO A 16 9.60 17.86 -17.22
N SER A 17 10.82 17.48 -16.82
CA SER A 17 11.10 16.37 -15.91
C SER A 17 10.57 16.63 -14.50
N GLN A 18 10.59 17.89 -14.04
CA GLN A 18 9.95 18.28 -12.78
C GLN A 18 8.42 18.10 -12.83
N CYS A 19 7.78 18.50 -13.93
CA CYS A 19 6.33 18.32 -14.10
C CYS A 19 5.94 16.83 -14.09
N ILE A 20 6.69 16.00 -14.82
CA ILE A 20 6.45 14.54 -14.87
C ILE A 20 6.66 13.92 -13.49
N THR A 21 7.74 14.27 -12.80
CA THR A 21 8.01 13.78 -11.45
C THR A 21 6.88 14.14 -10.49
N LYS A 22 6.40 15.39 -10.52
CA LYS A 22 5.28 15.83 -9.68
C LYS A 22 3.98 15.07 -9.98
N ALA A 23 3.69 14.85 -11.26
CA ALA A 23 2.52 14.07 -11.67
C ALA A 23 2.60 12.63 -11.16
N LYS A 24 3.77 11.99 -11.28
CA LYS A 24 4.00 10.62 -10.77
C LYS A 24 3.89 10.52 -9.25
N VAL A 25 4.41 11.51 -8.53
CA VAL A 25 4.25 11.58 -7.06
C VAL A 25 2.77 11.70 -6.70
N ALA A 26 2.01 12.58 -7.36
CA ALA A 26 0.58 12.73 -7.11
C ALA A 26 -0.21 11.45 -7.42
N GLU A 27 0.15 10.72 -8.49
CA GLU A 27 -0.44 9.41 -8.80
C GLU A 27 -0.19 8.39 -7.67
N LEU A 28 1.03 8.34 -7.13
CA LEU A 28 1.38 7.44 -6.02
C LEU A 28 0.63 7.81 -4.74
N GLU A 29 0.61 9.11 -4.38
CA GLU A 29 -0.12 9.61 -3.21
C GLU A 29 -1.60 9.25 -3.30
N LYS A 30 -2.21 9.43 -4.48
CA LYS A 30 -3.62 9.10 -4.68
C LYS A 30 -3.85 7.59 -4.61
N GLY A 31 -2.95 6.78 -5.15
CA GLY A 31 -3.00 5.32 -5.05
C GLY A 31 -2.99 4.84 -3.61
N ILE A 32 -2.09 5.37 -2.78
CA ILE A 32 -1.99 5.04 -1.35
C ILE A 32 -3.30 5.40 -0.62
N GLN A 33 -3.87 6.58 -0.89
CA GLN A 33 -5.14 6.98 -0.27
C GLN A 33 -6.30 6.04 -0.63
N LEU A 34 -6.39 5.65 -1.91
CA LEU A 34 -7.44 4.75 -2.38
C LEU A 34 -7.29 3.35 -1.78
N GLU A 35 -6.07 2.86 -1.66
CA GLU A 35 -5.79 1.57 -1.02
C GLU A 35 -6.19 1.59 0.46
N GLN A 36 -5.80 2.63 1.20
CA GLN A 36 -6.17 2.79 2.60
C GLN A 36 -7.69 2.84 2.79
N GLN A 37 -8.38 3.63 1.96
CA GLN A 37 -9.84 3.70 1.96
C GLN A 37 -10.46 2.32 1.66
N GLY A 38 -9.95 1.62 0.64
CA GLY A 38 -10.43 0.29 0.27
C GLY A 38 -10.27 -0.73 1.40
N PHE A 39 -9.17 -0.69 2.16
CA PHE A 39 -9.02 -1.54 3.34
C PHE A 39 -10.02 -1.20 4.44
N SER A 40 -10.21 0.08 4.78
CA SER A 40 -11.17 0.49 5.80
C SER A 40 -12.60 0.08 5.42
N GLU A 41 -12.98 0.22 4.14
CA GLU A 41 -14.29 -0.23 3.64
C GLU A 41 -14.43 -1.76 3.70
N LEU A 42 -13.40 -2.51 3.31
CA LEU A 42 -13.40 -3.97 3.29
C LEU A 42 -13.60 -4.58 4.68
N ILE A 43 -13.01 -3.96 5.72
CA ILE A 43 -13.00 -4.50 7.08
C ILE A 43 -14.11 -3.93 7.99
N ALA A 44 -14.92 -2.99 7.51
CA ALA A 44 -15.82 -2.16 8.33
C ALA A 44 -16.73 -2.95 9.29
N ASP A 45 -17.24 -4.12 8.87
CA ASP A 45 -18.13 -4.97 9.65
C ASP A 45 -17.48 -6.30 10.09
N THR A 46 -16.16 -6.34 10.10
CA THR A 46 -15.35 -7.53 10.39
C THR A 46 -14.67 -7.43 11.77
N ASP A 47 -14.02 -8.50 12.23
CA ASP A 47 -13.17 -8.43 13.43
C ASP A 47 -11.70 -8.03 13.13
N VAL A 48 -11.41 -7.76 11.86
CA VAL A 48 -10.06 -7.50 11.34
C VAL A 48 -9.71 -6.04 11.54
N SER A 49 -8.51 -5.78 12.07
CA SER A 49 -8.00 -4.42 12.26
C SER A 49 -7.28 -3.89 11.01
N GLU A 50 -7.13 -2.56 10.90
CA GLU A 50 -6.35 -1.98 9.81
C GLU A 50 -4.87 -2.39 9.82
N GLU A 51 -4.27 -2.57 11.00
CA GLU A 51 -2.89 -3.04 11.13
C GLU A 51 -2.75 -4.46 10.58
N GLU A 52 -3.71 -5.31 10.91
CA GLU A 52 -3.71 -6.70 10.49
C GLU A 52 -3.89 -6.87 8.98
N ILE A 53 -4.90 -6.20 8.39
CA ILE A 53 -5.12 -6.30 6.93
C ILE A 53 -3.91 -5.78 6.15
N ARG A 54 -3.25 -4.71 6.63
CA ARG A 54 -2.01 -4.19 6.01
C ARG A 54 -0.87 -5.19 6.06
N LYS A 55 -0.66 -5.84 7.21
CA LYS A 55 0.38 -6.88 7.35
C LYS A 55 0.15 -8.06 6.40
N TYR A 56 -1.11 -8.48 6.23
CA TYR A 56 -1.43 -9.60 5.36
C TYR A 56 -1.45 -9.24 3.86
N ALA A 57 -1.68 -7.96 3.52
CA ALA A 57 -1.52 -7.47 2.15
C ALA A 57 -0.09 -7.69 1.62
N GLU A 58 0.93 -7.62 2.49
CA GLU A 58 2.34 -7.83 2.12
C GLU A 58 2.73 -9.31 1.98
N THR A 59 2.04 -10.22 2.68
CA THR A 59 2.50 -11.61 2.88
C THR A 59 1.56 -12.68 2.33
N ASN A 60 0.48 -12.28 1.66
CA ASN A 60 -0.70 -13.09 1.31
C ASN A 60 -1.45 -13.60 2.54
N TRP A 61 -2.77 -13.74 2.40
CA TRP A 61 -3.64 -14.21 3.47
C TRP A 61 -4.41 -15.46 3.05
N TYR A 62 -4.13 -16.57 3.71
CA TYR A 62 -4.86 -17.83 3.51
C TYR A 62 -5.64 -18.16 4.78
N LEU A 63 -6.95 -18.30 4.63
CA LEU A 63 -7.89 -18.64 5.68
C LEU A 63 -8.75 -19.82 5.23
N THR A 64 -9.17 -20.64 6.19
CA THR A 64 -10.24 -21.61 5.90
C THR A 64 -11.58 -20.88 5.76
N ALA A 65 -12.54 -21.47 5.06
CA ALA A 65 -13.89 -20.88 4.91
C ALA A 65 -14.56 -20.61 6.27
N ASP A 66 -14.40 -21.53 7.20
CA ASP A 66 -14.94 -21.45 8.56
C ASP A 66 -14.27 -20.33 9.39
N GLU A 67 -12.97 -20.11 9.21
CA GLU A 67 -12.26 -18.98 9.82
C GLU A 67 -12.66 -17.64 9.21
N ALA A 68 -12.73 -17.55 7.88
CA ALA A 68 -13.20 -16.35 7.19
C ALA A 68 -14.63 -15.98 7.62
N LEU A 69 -15.51 -16.98 7.79
CA LEU A 69 -16.87 -16.77 8.28
C LEU A 69 -16.89 -16.26 9.73
N ARG A 70 -16.12 -16.87 10.64
CA ARG A 70 -16.02 -16.41 12.05
C ARG A 70 -15.55 -14.97 12.15
N ARG A 71 -14.60 -14.57 11.29
CA ARG A 71 -14.05 -13.22 11.25
C ARG A 71 -14.92 -12.24 10.45
N LYS A 72 -16.06 -12.72 9.92
CA LYS A 72 -17.03 -11.98 9.10
C LYS A 72 -16.45 -11.41 7.80
N LEU A 73 -15.39 -12.03 7.28
CA LEU A 73 -14.79 -11.68 5.99
C LEU A 73 -15.65 -12.15 4.80
N VAL A 74 -16.53 -13.12 5.03
CA VAL A 74 -17.47 -13.66 4.05
C VAL A 74 -18.83 -13.88 4.70
N ALA A 75 -19.90 -13.87 3.90
CA ALA A 75 -21.24 -14.22 4.35
C ALA A 75 -21.44 -15.75 4.31
N GLY A 76 -22.24 -16.27 5.24
CA GLY A 76 -22.71 -17.66 5.22
C GLY A 76 -23.95 -17.81 4.34
N LEU A 77 -24.12 -18.99 3.73
CA LEU A 77 -25.39 -19.36 3.09
C LEU A 77 -26.38 -19.84 4.17
N LEU A 78 -27.63 -19.40 4.06
CA LEU A 78 -28.75 -19.82 4.92
C LEU A 78 -29.44 -21.06 4.37
#